data_AF-A0A5K3FWM8-F1
#
_entry.id   AF-A0A5K3FWM8-F1
#
_cell.length_a   1.000
_cell.length_b   1.000
_cell.length_c   1.000
_cell.angle_alpha   90.00
_cell.angle_beta   90.00
_cell.angle_gamma   90.00
#
_symmetry.space_group_name_H-M   'P 1'
#
loop_
_entity.id
_entity.type
_entity.pdbx_description
1 polymer ?
#
loop_
_entity_poly.entity_id
_entity_poly.type
_entity_poly.pdbx_seq_one_letter_code
_entity_poly.pdbx_strand_id
1 'polypeptide(L)'
;MIAQAQSGTGKTATFLLAMLSRADANLERCQCLCLAPTRELAMQIANVGREMARFIPQISFGLAIRGEVPETDQDGNVKNQVVIGTAGTVSLWMRGTGAYHIDRMALRMFVLDEADIMME
;
A
#
# COMPACT_ATOMS: atom_id res chain seq x y z
N MET A 1 -10.13 7.78 -10.22
CA MET A 1 -10.86 6.78 -11.01
C MET A 1 -11.79 6.06 -10.05
N ILE A 2 -13.04 5.81 -10.44
CA ILE A 2 -13.93 4.89 -9.73
C ILE A 2 -14.13 3.72 -10.67
N ALA A 3 -13.91 2.50 -10.19
CA ALA A 3 -14.04 1.29 -10.98
C ALA A 3 -14.89 0.29 -10.20
N GLN A 4 -15.91 -0.23 -10.87
CA GLN A 4 -16.76 -1.31 -10.34
C GLN A 4 -16.69 -2.47 -11.31
N ALA A 5 -16.36 -3.65 -10.79
CA ALA A 5 -16.41 -4.89 -11.54
C ALA A 5 -16.72 -6.04 -10.57
N GLN A 6 -17.12 -7.19 -11.10
CA GLN A 6 -17.38 -8.39 -10.29
C GLN A 6 -16.08 -8.95 -9.68
N SER A 7 -16.17 -9.82 -8.68
CA SER A 7 -15.01 -10.54 -8.14
C SER A 7 -14.38 -11.43 -9.22
N GLY A 8 -13.05 -11.59 -9.19
CA GLY A 8 -12.33 -12.40 -10.18
C GLY A 8 -12.08 -11.74 -11.54
N THR A 9 -12.40 -10.45 -11.72
CA THR A 9 -12.25 -9.72 -13.00
C THR A 9 -10.90 -8.99 -13.16
N GLY A 10 -9.93 -9.22 -12.27
CA GLY A 10 -8.60 -8.63 -12.38
C GLY A 10 -8.46 -7.19 -11.86
N LYS A 11 -9.42 -6.69 -11.07
CA LYS A 11 -9.34 -5.37 -10.40
C LYS A 11 -8.02 -5.17 -9.65
N THR A 12 -7.64 -6.16 -8.83
CA THR A 12 -6.41 -6.15 -8.03
C THR A 12 -5.17 -6.01 -8.90
N ALA A 13 -5.05 -6.82 -9.94
CA ALA A 13 -3.94 -6.73 -10.89
C ALA A 13 -3.90 -5.37 -11.61
N THR A 14 -5.07 -4.80 -11.92
CA THR A 14 -5.17 -3.51 -12.60
C THR A 14 -4.63 -2.36 -11.74
N PHE A 15 -5.06 -2.24 -10.48
CA PHE A 15 -4.55 -1.17 -9.63
C PHE A 15 -3.08 -1.42 -9.22
N LEU A 16 -2.67 -2.67 -9.01
CA LEU A 16 -1.28 -3.00 -8.71
C LEU A 16 -0.36 -2.62 -9.88
N LEU A 17 -0.75 -2.91 -11.11
CA LEU A 17 -0.01 -2.47 -12.29
C LEU A 17 0.05 -0.94 -12.39
N ALA A 18 -1.04 -0.25 -12.03
CA ALA A 18 -1.07 1.21 -12.00
C ALA A 18 -0.19 1.82 -10.90
N MET A 19 -0.04 1.15 -9.76
CA MET A 19 0.89 1.51 -8.67
C MET A 19 2.34 1.28 -9.10
N LEU A 20 2.64 0.08 -9.61
CA LEU A 20 4.00 -0.28 -10.06
C LEU A 20 4.51 0.62 -11.19
N SER A 21 3.64 1.06 -12.09
CA SER A 21 4.01 2.01 -13.16
C SER A 21 4.31 3.44 -12.68
N ARG A 22 3.97 3.79 -11.44
CA ARG A 22 4.22 5.12 -10.84
C ARG A 22 5.32 5.13 -9.80
N ALA A 23 5.60 3.97 -9.20
CA ALA A 23 6.63 3.82 -8.19
C ALA A 23 8.02 3.99 -8.82
N ASP A 24 8.83 4.84 -8.21
CA ASP A 24 10.24 5.05 -8.53
C ASP A 24 11.10 4.18 -7.61
N ALA A 25 11.82 3.25 -8.23
CA ALA A 25 12.77 2.34 -7.58
C ALA A 25 13.88 3.06 -6.79
N ASN A 26 14.25 4.28 -7.18
CA ASN A 26 15.38 5.01 -6.58
C ASN A 26 14.98 5.82 -5.34
N LEU A 27 13.68 5.89 -5.03
CA LEU A 27 13.16 6.64 -3.90
C LEU A 27 12.61 5.69 -2.84
N GLU A 28 13.37 5.49 -1.75
CA GLU A 28 12.99 4.66 -0.60
C GLU A 28 11.97 5.39 0.32
N ARG A 29 10.78 5.61 -0.23
CA ARG A 29 9.62 6.23 0.44
C ARG A 29 8.34 5.56 -0.03
N CYS A 30 7.33 5.52 0.83
CA CYS A 30 5.97 5.16 0.42
C CYS A 30 5.43 6.13 -0.65
N GLN A 31 5.26 5.61 -1.86
CA GLN A 31 4.78 6.34 -3.04
C GLN A 31 3.39 5.90 -3.48
N CYS A 32 3.02 4.65 -3.19
CA CYS A 32 1.73 4.06 -3.53
C CYS A 32 1.11 3.45 -2.28
N LEU A 33 -0.09 3.92 -1.92
CA LEU A 33 -0.79 3.48 -0.71
C LEU A 33 -2.13 2.85 -1.07
N CYS A 34 -2.40 1.64 -0.58
CA CYS A 34 -3.67 0.94 -0.76
C CYS A 34 -4.31 0.65 0.60
N LEU A 35 -5.58 1.00 0.74
CA LEU A 35 -6.41 0.56 1.83
C LEU A 35 -7.19 -0.69 1.43
N ALA A 36 -7.18 -1.70 2.32
CA ALA A 36 -8.00 -2.90 2.25
C ALA A 36 -8.84 -3.03 3.53
N PRO A 37 -10.05 -3.63 3.46
CA PRO A 37 -10.99 -3.59 4.59
C PRO A 37 -10.55 -4.51 5.73
N THR A 38 -9.84 -5.60 5.42
CA THR A 38 -9.35 -6.56 6.41
C THR A 38 -7.84 -6.77 6.32
N ARG A 39 -7.25 -7.35 7.37
CA ARG A 39 -5.82 -7.70 7.37
C ARG A 39 -5.51 -8.76 6.33
N GLU A 40 -6.40 -9.73 6.19
CA GLU A 40 -6.29 -10.88 5.32
C GLU A 40 -6.24 -10.43 3.86
N LEU A 41 -7.12 -9.51 3.48
CA LEU A 41 -7.13 -8.92 2.15
C LEU A 41 -5.88 -8.07 1.89
N ALA A 42 -5.44 -7.26 2.86
CA ALA A 42 -4.20 -6.50 2.74
C ALA A 42 -2.98 -7.41 2.46
N MET A 43 -2.87 -8.52 3.18
CA MET A 43 -1.81 -9.52 2.97
C MET A 43 -1.90 -10.19 1.61
N GLN A 44 -3.11 -10.56 1.16
CA GLN A 44 -3.33 -11.15 -0.16
C GLN A 44 -2.93 -10.19 -1.29
N ILE A 45 -3.37 -8.93 -1.24
CA ILE A 45 -3.02 -7.90 -2.21
C ILE A 45 -1.51 -7.67 -2.24
N ALA A 46 -0.86 -7.59 -1.07
CA ALA A 46 0.59 -7.43 -0.99
C ALA A 46 1.34 -8.62 -1.60
N ASN A 47 0.87 -9.86 -1.39
CA ASN A 47 1.47 -11.04 -2.00
C ASN A 47 1.35 -11.04 -3.52
N VAL A 48 0.18 -10.70 -4.07
CA VAL A 48 0.01 -10.53 -5.52
C VAL A 48 0.93 -9.43 -6.05
N GLY A 49 1.03 -8.31 -5.34
CA GLY A 49 1.92 -7.20 -5.70
C GLY A 49 3.39 -7.61 -5.74
N ARG A 50 3.87 -8.36 -4.74
CA ARG A 50 5.24 -8.89 -4.71
C ARG A 50 5.52 -9.81 -5.89
N GLU A 51 4.60 -10.72 -6.22
CA GLU A 51 4.75 -11.60 -7.39
C GLU A 51 4.81 -10.80 -8.69
N MET A 52 3.98 -9.77 -8.84
CA MET A 52 4.00 -8.89 -10.01
C MET A 52 5.30 -8.07 -10.10
N ALA A 53 5.88 -7.69 -8.96
CA ALA A 53 7.10 -6.89 -8.87
C ALA A 53 8.40 -7.71 -8.84
N ARG A 54 8.35 -9.04 -8.96
CA ARG A 54 9.52 -9.94 -8.81
C ARG A 54 10.72 -9.61 -9.72
N PHE A 55 10.48 -8.89 -10.82
CA PHE A 55 11.51 -8.45 -11.78
C PHE A 55 11.87 -6.97 -11.65
N ILE A 56 11.43 -6.30 -10.58
CA ILE A 56 11.70 -4.89 -10.28
C ILE A 56 12.42 -4.83 -8.91
N PRO A 57 13.74 -5.10 -8.86
CA PRO A 57 14.45 -5.50 -7.64
C PRO A 57 14.41 -4.48 -6.49
N GLN A 58 14.19 -3.20 -6.77
CA GLN A 58 14.16 -2.16 -5.75
C GLN A 58 12.74 -1.82 -5.26
N ILE A 59 11.67 -2.26 -5.95
CA ILE A 59 10.31 -2.01 -5.47
C ILE A 59 9.96 -3.04 -4.39
N SER A 60 9.63 -2.53 -3.21
CA SER A 60 9.26 -3.33 -2.05
C SER A 60 7.86 -3.00 -1.54
N PHE A 61 7.26 -3.99 -0.86
CA PHE A 61 5.89 -3.95 -0.35
C PHE A 61 5.86 -4.03 1.18
N GLY A 62 5.37 -2.98 1.83
CA GLY A 62 5.12 -2.91 3.27
C GLY A 62 3.67 -3.17 3.63
N LEU A 63 3.44 -3.62 4.87
CA LEU A 63 2.11 -3.86 5.43
C LEU A 63 1.82 -2.91 6.58
N ALA A 64 0.83 -2.03 6.41
CA ALA A 64 0.31 -1.16 7.46
C ALA A 64 -0.90 -1.82 8.12
N ILE A 65 -0.65 -2.84 8.93
CA ILE A 65 -1.65 -3.55 9.73
C ILE A 65 -1.17 -3.72 11.17
N ARG A 66 -2.08 -3.82 12.14
CA ARG A 66 -1.75 -3.88 13.58
C ARG A 66 -0.67 -4.93 13.92
N GLY A 67 0.43 -4.51 14.55
CA GLY A 67 1.50 -5.42 14.98
C GLY A 67 2.59 -5.71 13.93
N GLU A 68 2.43 -5.22 12.70
CA GLU A 68 3.53 -5.22 11.72
C GLU A 68 4.52 -4.09 12.01
N VAL A 69 5.80 -4.37 11.76
CA VAL A 69 6.91 -3.44 11.90
C VAL A 69 7.51 -3.20 10.51
N PRO A 70 7.36 -2.01 9.92
CA PRO A 70 7.95 -1.70 8.63
C PRO A 70 9.45 -1.38 8.76
N GLU A 71 10.17 -1.54 7.65
CA GLU A 71 11.48 -0.91 7.52
C GLU A 71 11.32 0.61 7.40
N THR A 72 12.10 1.33 8.19
CA THR A 72 12.06 2.79 8.27
C THR A 72 13.45 3.40 8.16
N ASP A 73 13.51 4.67 7.81
CA ASP A 73 14.74 5.46 7.96
C ASP A 73 14.91 5.97 9.39
N GLN A 74 15.92 6.81 9.60
CA GLN A 74 16.27 7.35 10.92
C GLN A 74 15.16 8.23 11.53
N ASP A 75 14.30 8.80 10.69
CA ASP A 75 13.20 9.64 11.13
C ASP A 75 11.92 8.82 11.35
N GLY A 76 11.88 7.54 11.00
CA GLY A 76 10.68 6.70 11.08
C GLY A 76 9.84 6.69 9.80
N ASN A 77 10.33 7.24 8.69
CA ASN A 77 9.62 7.17 7.41
C ASN A 77 9.67 5.76 6.84
N VAL A 78 8.52 5.22 6.46
CA VAL A 78 8.44 3.90 5.80
C VAL A 78 9.18 3.93 4.47
N LYS A 79 10.12 2.99 4.31
CA LYS A 79 10.99 2.89 3.12
C LYS A 79 10.34 2.18 1.93
N ASN A 80 9.33 1.35 2.18
CA ASN A 80 8.67 0.59 1.12
C ASN A 80 7.93 1.50 0.14
N GLN A 81 8.11 1.31 -1.17
CA GLN A 81 7.48 2.12 -2.21
C GLN A 81 5.97 1.89 -2.31
N VAL A 82 5.54 0.67 -2.05
CA VAL A 82 4.13 0.31 -1.99
C VAL A 82 3.78 -0.12 -0.58
N VAL A 83 2.74 0.47 0.00
CA VAL A 83 2.20 0.10 1.30
C VAL A 83 0.75 -0.30 1.14
N ILE A 84 0.40 -1.49 1.63
CA ILE A 84 -0.98 -1.98 1.69
C ILE A 84 -1.37 -2.09 3.16
N GLY A 85 -2.56 -1.63 3.55
CA GLY A 85 -2.94 -1.68 4.97
C GLY A 85 -4.41 -1.47 5.26
N THR A 86 -4.75 -1.57 6.55
CA THR A 86 -6.10 -1.30 7.03
C THR A 86 -6.24 0.16 7.43
N ALA A 87 -7.45 0.71 7.30
CA ALA A 87 -7.74 2.13 7.50
C ALA A 87 -7.19 2.68 8.83
N GLY A 88 -7.37 1.94 9.94
CA GLY A 88 -6.90 2.37 11.26
C GLY A 88 -5.37 2.54 11.36
N THR A 89 -4.61 1.55 10.89
CA THR A 89 -3.14 1.58 10.98
C THR A 89 -2.54 2.59 10.00
N VAL A 90 -3.07 2.62 8.77
CA VAL A 90 -2.65 3.62 7.77
C VAL A 90 -2.94 5.03 8.26
N SER A 91 -4.11 5.26 8.89
CA SER A 91 -4.44 6.58 9.43
C SER A 91 -3.49 7.00 10.57
N LEU A 92 -3.04 6.03 11.39
CA LEU A 92 -1.99 6.27 12.40
C LEU A 92 -0.67 6.69 11.75
N TRP A 93 -0.19 5.96 10.73
CA TRP A 93 1.06 6.26 10.03
C TRP A 93 0.99 7.57 9.25
N MET A 94 -0.16 7.89 8.66
CA MET A 94 -0.38 9.16 7.94
C MET A 94 -0.43 10.38 8.89
N ARG A 95 -0.89 10.18 10.13
CA ARG A 95 -0.88 11.23 11.16
C ARG A 95 0.49 11.41 11.81
N GLY A 96 1.35 10.39 11.77
CA GLY A 96 2.69 10.42 12.36
C GLY A 96 2.70 10.52 13.88
N THR A 97 1.67 10.00 14.56
CA THR A 97 1.59 10.02 16.03
C THR A 97 2.22 8.80 16.69
N GLY A 98 2.88 7.93 15.92
CA GLY A 98 3.53 6.70 16.38
C GLY A 98 4.99 6.61 15.94
N ALA A 99 5.58 5.42 16.08
CA ALA A 99 6.99 5.19 15.72
C ALA A 99 7.26 5.16 14.19
N TYR A 100 6.22 5.00 13.38
CA TYR A 100 6.32 4.89 11.92
C TYR A 100 5.37 5.87 11.26
N HIS A 101 5.81 6.47 10.17
CA HIS A 101 4.97 7.37 9.39
C HIS A 101 5.21 7.31 7.90
N ILE A 102 4.19 7.76 7.16
CA ILE A 102 4.23 7.90 5.72
C ILE A 102 4.55 9.35 5.39
N ASP A 103 5.62 9.57 4.63
CA ASP A 103 5.90 10.87 4.03
C ASP A 103 4.84 11.19 2.96
N ARG A 104 3.92 12.08 3.33
CA ARG A 104 2.79 12.48 2.47
C ARG A 104 3.25 13.21 1.20
N MET A 105 4.43 13.82 1.21
CA MET A 105 4.96 14.54 0.04
C MET A 105 5.47 13.57 -1.04
N ALA A 106 5.76 12.32 -0.68
CA ALA A 106 6.21 11.29 -1.61
C ALA A 106 5.05 10.51 -2.26
N LEU A 107 3.82 10.62 -1.75
CA LEU A 107 2.66 9.88 -2.27
C LEU A 107 2.27 10.33 -3.68
N ARG A 108 2.19 9.37 -4.59
CA ARG A 108 1.82 9.55 -6.01
C ARG A 108 0.49 8.88 -6.35
N MET A 109 0.10 7.87 -5.59
CA MET A 109 -1.12 7.10 -5.83
C MET A 109 -1.73 6.60 -4.51
N PHE A 110 -3.06 6.70 -4.45
CA PHE A 110 -3.87 6.17 -3.36
C PHE A 110 -5.00 5.30 -3.94
N VAL A 111 -5.19 4.12 -3.36
CA VAL A 111 -6.22 3.15 -3.74
C VAL A 111 -7.06 2.79 -2.51
N LEU A 112 -8.36 2.68 -2.73
CA LEU A 112 -9.34 2.17 -1.76
C LEU A 112 -9.96 0.92 -2.39
N ASP A 113 -9.58 -0.27 -1.92
CA ASP A 113 -10.15 -1.53 -2.40
C ASP A 113 -11.38 -1.91 -1.56
N GLU A 114 -12.37 -2.52 -2.20
CA GLU A 114 -13.65 -2.88 -1.55
C GLU A 114 -14.26 -1.71 -0.75
N ALA A 115 -14.31 -0.54 -1.39
CA ALA A 115 -14.75 0.71 -0.79
C ALA A 115 -16.20 0.67 -0.27
N ASP A 116 -17.04 -0.17 -0.87
CA ASP A 116 -18.40 -0.47 -0.40
C ASP A 116 -18.38 -1.13 0.98
N ILE A 117 -17.58 -2.18 1.17
CA ILE A 117 -17.43 -2.87 2.46
C ILE A 117 -16.87 -1.94 3.54
N MET A 118 -15.99 -0.99 3.17
CA MET A 118 -15.44 -0.03 4.13
C MET A 118 -16.43 1.03 4.62
N MET A 119 -17.54 1.23 3.91
CA MET A 119 -18.55 2.25 4.23
C MET A 119 -19.76 1.68 4.98
N GLU A 120 -19.83 0.36 5.15
CA GLU A 120 -20.81 -0.34 5.99
C GLU A 120 -20.43 -0.26 7.48
#